data_AF-C1E4E1-F1
#
_entry.id   AF-C1E4E1-F1
#
_cell.length_a   1.000
_cell.length_b   1.000
_cell.length_c   1.000
_cell.angle_alpha   90.00
_cell.angle_beta   90.00
_cell.angle_gamma   90.00
#
_symmetry.space_group_name_H-M   'P 1'
#
loop_
_entity.id
_entity.type
_entity.pdbx_description
1 polymer ?
#
loop_
_entity_poly.entity_id
_entity_poly.type
_entity_poly.pdbx_seq_one_letter_code
_entity_poly.pdbx_strand_id
1 'polypeptide(L)'
;RWPLDSLRGVQTRRYLLRRSALEIFLLDRRAYFLDLRTQEQRTRVYSTVAGLRPRHCGKFLEIGNSSPEALFRKSDITARWCRREMSNFDYIMALNTLAGRTYNDITQYPVFPWVIADYESETLNLDDPKTYRDLGKPVGALTKSRLERIKERYDAFDDPDIPKFHYGSHYSSAGIVLFYLLRLEPFTSLAHQLQGGKFDHADRLFNDVPTCWKGVTSDVSDVKELIPEFYYLPEMFVNVNNVDFGVKQSTGRTVNHCGLPPWAADAFDFVTKNRAALESEHVSRHLHLWIDLVFGYKQRGPAAVRANNVFYYLTYEGNVDMEAITDPTLLKATQDQIANFGQTPSQLTRKPHPRRM
;
A
#
# COMPACT_ATOMS: atom_id res chain seq x y z
N ARG A 1 3.34 23.62 -17.84
CA ARG A 1 4.44 23.50 -18.84
C ARG A 1 5.68 23.03 -18.11
N TRP A 2 6.30 21.92 -18.54
CA TRP A 2 7.53 21.39 -17.94
C TRP A 2 8.67 21.51 -18.96
N PRO A 3 9.72 22.31 -18.69
CA PRO A 3 10.91 22.35 -19.54
C PRO A 3 11.57 20.97 -19.63
N LEU A 4 12.13 20.60 -20.79
CA LEU A 4 12.84 19.32 -20.95
C LEU A 4 14.04 19.21 -19.99
N ASP A 5 14.73 20.32 -19.75
CA ASP A 5 15.87 20.37 -18.84
C ASP A 5 15.48 20.23 -17.37
N SER A 6 14.19 20.37 -17.01
CA SER A 6 13.74 20.08 -15.64
C SER A 6 13.44 18.60 -15.40
N LEU A 7 13.42 17.76 -16.45
CA LEU A 7 13.12 16.34 -16.33
C LEU A 7 14.29 15.59 -15.70
N ARG A 8 14.02 14.87 -14.61
CA ARG A 8 14.93 13.92 -13.96
C ARG A 8 14.74 12.50 -14.46
N GLY A 9 13.50 12.11 -14.75
CA GLY A 9 13.19 10.77 -15.23
C GLY A 9 11.74 10.62 -15.66
N VAL A 10 11.50 9.62 -16.49
CA VAL A 10 10.15 9.21 -16.89
C VAL A 10 10.06 7.71 -16.70
N GLN A 11 8.99 7.25 -16.05
CA GLN A 11 8.77 5.84 -15.82
C GLN A 11 7.39 5.42 -16.28
N THR A 12 7.28 4.20 -16.82
CA THR A 12 5.99 3.62 -17.12
C THR A 12 5.25 3.25 -15.84
N ARG A 13 3.94 3.42 -15.87
CA ARG A 13 3.03 3.14 -14.76
C ARG A 13 1.81 2.37 -15.24
N ARG A 14 1.08 1.86 -14.26
CA ARG A 14 -0.25 1.32 -14.46
C ARG A 14 -1.27 2.33 -13.98
N TYR A 15 -2.44 2.39 -14.62
CA TYR A 15 -3.62 3.06 -14.11
C TYR A 15 -4.80 2.11 -14.27
N LEU A 16 -5.52 1.84 -13.16
CA LEU A 16 -6.54 0.80 -13.08
C LEU A 16 -6.00 -0.54 -13.63
N LEU A 17 -4.82 -0.97 -13.19
CA LEU A 17 -4.13 -2.18 -13.64
C LEU A 17 -3.74 -2.24 -15.15
N ARG A 18 -4.01 -1.21 -15.97
CA ARG A 18 -3.52 -1.12 -17.37
C ARG A 18 -2.20 -0.39 -17.46
N ARG A 19 -1.29 -0.84 -18.31
CA ARG A 19 -0.02 -0.16 -18.61
C ARG A 19 -0.20 1.07 -19.54
N SER A 20 -1.15 1.94 -19.21
CA SER A 20 -1.52 3.13 -19.99
C SER A 20 -0.92 4.44 -19.45
N ALA A 21 -0.22 4.41 -18.31
CA ALA A 21 0.24 5.63 -17.65
C ALA A 21 1.76 5.85 -17.71
N LEU A 22 2.16 7.11 -17.52
CA LEU A 22 3.53 7.56 -17.27
C LEU A 22 3.60 8.37 -15.98
N GLU A 23 4.70 8.27 -15.27
CA GLU A 23 5.05 9.20 -14.22
C GLU A 23 6.33 9.95 -14.59
N ILE A 24 6.24 11.28 -14.52
CA ILE A 24 7.30 12.22 -14.88
C ILE A 24 7.87 12.80 -13.60
N PHE A 25 9.16 12.64 -13.38
CA PHE A 25 9.90 13.15 -12.22
C PHE A 25 10.73 14.35 -12.63
N LEU A 26 10.61 15.45 -11.88
CA LEU A 26 11.38 16.67 -12.09
C LEU A 26 12.59 16.75 -11.13
N LEU A 27 13.55 17.62 -11.47
CA LEU A 27 14.73 17.88 -10.63
C LEU A 27 14.39 18.46 -9.26
N ASP A 28 13.31 19.22 -9.17
CA ASP A 28 12.80 19.84 -7.93
C ASP A 28 11.95 18.89 -7.07
N ARG A 29 11.99 17.58 -7.38
CA ARG A 29 11.26 16.50 -6.69
C ARG A 29 9.74 16.48 -6.92
N ARG A 30 9.17 17.41 -7.70
CA ARG A 30 7.79 17.26 -8.16
C ARG A 30 7.67 16.06 -9.09
N ALA A 31 6.55 15.36 -9.00
CA ALA A 31 6.22 14.26 -9.89
C ALA A 31 4.79 14.45 -10.43
N TYR A 32 4.57 14.03 -11.67
CA TYR A 32 3.28 14.14 -12.34
C TYR A 32 2.91 12.80 -12.94
N PHE A 33 1.72 12.33 -12.62
CA PHE A 33 1.16 11.09 -13.16
C PHE A 33 0.18 11.40 -14.29
N LEU A 34 0.36 10.72 -15.43
CA LEU A 34 -0.42 10.93 -16.64
C LEU A 34 -0.95 9.58 -17.12
N ASP A 35 -2.26 9.36 -17.05
CA ASP A 35 -2.90 8.28 -17.81
C ASP A 35 -3.07 8.72 -19.25
N LEU A 36 -2.49 7.95 -20.17
CA LEU A 36 -2.55 8.20 -21.61
C LEU A 36 -3.59 7.30 -22.28
N ARG A 37 -4.56 6.77 -21.51
CA ARG A 37 -5.72 5.96 -21.92
C ARG A 37 -5.38 4.59 -22.51
N THR A 38 -4.38 4.48 -23.37
CA THR A 38 -3.95 3.24 -24.03
C THR A 38 -2.44 3.00 -23.88
N GLN A 39 -2.05 1.73 -23.92
CA GLN A 39 -0.65 1.33 -23.92
C GLN A 39 0.12 1.86 -25.14
N GLU A 40 -0.53 1.96 -26.30
CA GLU A 40 0.08 2.49 -27.53
C GLU A 40 0.41 3.98 -27.39
N GLN A 41 -0.55 4.80 -26.95
CA GLN A 41 -0.34 6.24 -26.73
C GLN A 41 0.76 6.48 -25.70
N ARG A 42 0.74 5.72 -24.60
CA ARG A 42 1.79 5.70 -23.59
C ARG A 42 3.17 5.43 -24.18
N THR A 43 3.28 4.41 -25.03
CA THR A 43 4.53 4.03 -25.69
C THR A 43 5.01 5.13 -26.63
N ARG A 44 4.11 5.73 -27.42
CA ARG A 44 4.43 6.85 -28.31
C ARG A 44 4.97 8.06 -27.55
N VAL A 45 4.32 8.46 -26.47
CA VAL A 45 4.77 9.60 -25.64
C VAL A 45 6.11 9.29 -25.00
N TYR A 46 6.29 8.10 -24.42
CA TYR A 46 7.56 7.68 -23.85
C TYR A 46 8.70 7.74 -24.87
N SER A 47 8.52 7.14 -26.04
CA SER A 47 9.52 7.12 -27.11
C SER A 47 9.85 8.51 -27.62
N THR A 48 8.85 9.41 -27.68
CA THR A 48 9.07 10.82 -28.03
C THR A 48 9.97 11.50 -27.02
N VAL A 49 9.65 11.38 -25.72
CA VAL A 49 10.47 11.99 -24.65
C VAL A 49 11.88 11.39 -24.62
N ALA A 50 12.00 10.06 -24.79
CA ALA A 50 13.30 9.39 -24.83
C ALA A 50 14.15 9.85 -26.02
N GLY A 51 13.53 10.02 -27.20
CA GLY A 51 14.18 10.51 -28.42
C GLY A 51 14.70 11.94 -28.31
N LEU A 52 14.09 12.78 -27.46
CA LEU A 52 14.56 14.14 -27.19
C LEU A 52 15.83 14.19 -26.32
N ARG A 53 16.25 13.05 -25.75
CA ARG A 53 17.45 12.90 -24.90
C ARG A 53 17.59 14.03 -23.84
N PRO A 54 16.61 14.20 -22.94
CA PRO A 54 16.70 15.19 -21.86
C PRO A 54 17.97 14.98 -21.04
N ARG A 55 18.72 16.07 -20.79
CA ARG A 55 20.09 16.05 -20.26
C ARG A 55 20.25 15.24 -18.97
N HIS A 56 19.26 15.29 -18.08
CA HIS A 56 19.32 14.66 -16.76
C HIS A 56 18.63 13.30 -16.68
N CYS A 57 18.08 12.80 -17.79
CA CYS A 57 17.24 11.59 -17.81
C CYS A 57 17.96 10.31 -18.25
N GLY A 58 19.25 10.36 -18.60
CA GLY A 58 19.97 9.26 -19.29
C GLY A 58 19.72 7.86 -18.72
N LYS A 59 20.09 7.62 -17.45
CA LYS A 59 19.88 6.31 -16.80
C LYS A 59 18.40 5.95 -16.60
N PHE A 60 17.52 6.93 -16.41
CA PHE A 60 16.11 6.70 -16.13
C PHE A 60 15.30 6.34 -17.37
N LEU A 61 15.68 6.83 -18.55
CA LEU A 61 15.02 6.52 -19.82
C LEU A 61 15.40 5.16 -20.40
N GLU A 62 16.58 4.63 -20.08
CA GLU A 62 16.97 3.28 -20.50
C GLU A 62 16.17 2.19 -19.76
N ILE A 63 15.76 2.49 -18.53
CA ILE A 63 15.07 1.53 -17.66
C ILE A 63 13.56 1.77 -17.59
N GLY A 64 13.08 3.00 -17.83
CA GLY A 64 11.70 3.42 -17.56
C GLY A 64 10.59 2.62 -18.27
N ASN A 65 10.89 1.95 -19.40
CA ASN A 65 9.96 1.08 -20.14
C ASN A 65 10.06 -0.41 -19.74
N SER A 66 11.02 -0.79 -18.90
CA SER A 66 11.18 -2.17 -18.42
C SER A 66 10.00 -2.58 -17.53
N SER A 67 9.70 -3.88 -17.44
CA SER A 67 8.75 -4.37 -16.45
C SER A 67 9.27 -4.15 -15.02
N PRO A 68 8.39 -4.02 -14.01
CA PRO A 68 8.79 -3.97 -12.60
C PRO A 68 9.78 -5.07 -12.17
N GLU A 69 9.55 -6.32 -12.60
CA GLU A 69 10.48 -7.44 -12.37
C GLU A 69 11.86 -7.21 -13.00
N ALA A 70 11.90 -6.72 -14.24
CA ALA A 70 13.16 -6.43 -14.92
C ALA A 70 13.90 -5.24 -14.29
N LEU A 71 13.18 -4.23 -13.82
CA LEU A 71 13.72 -3.09 -13.07
C LEU A 71 14.34 -3.56 -11.75
N PHE A 72 13.59 -4.35 -10.97
CA PHE A 72 14.07 -4.90 -9.72
C PHE A 72 15.33 -5.74 -9.91
N ARG A 73 15.34 -6.64 -10.90
CA ARG A 73 16.51 -7.49 -11.21
C ARG A 73 17.76 -6.70 -11.60
N LYS A 74 17.61 -5.56 -12.28
CA LYS A 74 18.73 -4.68 -12.68
C LYS A 74 19.20 -3.75 -11.57
N SER A 75 18.39 -3.56 -10.53
CA SER A 75 18.71 -2.68 -9.41
C SER A 75 19.65 -3.36 -8.40
N ASP A 76 20.40 -2.56 -7.64
CA ASP A 76 21.27 -3.02 -6.55
C ASP A 76 20.63 -2.86 -5.16
N ILE A 77 19.37 -2.39 -5.08
CA ILE A 77 18.74 -1.98 -3.82
C ILE A 77 18.68 -3.12 -2.79
N THR A 78 18.45 -4.36 -3.22
CA THR A 78 18.41 -5.53 -2.32
C THR A 78 19.78 -5.81 -1.74
N ALA A 79 20.84 -5.71 -2.55
CA ALA A 79 22.20 -5.94 -2.08
C ALA A 79 22.63 -4.83 -1.11
N ARG A 80 22.30 -3.57 -1.41
CA ARG A 80 22.54 -2.42 -0.52
C ARG A 80 21.79 -2.57 0.80
N TRP A 81 20.52 -2.96 0.76
CA TRP A 81 19.72 -3.24 1.96
C TRP A 81 20.32 -4.39 2.79
N CYS A 82 20.71 -5.51 2.15
CA CYS A 82 21.37 -6.63 2.81
C CYS A 82 22.70 -6.23 3.48
N ARG A 83 23.47 -5.33 2.86
CA ARG A 83 24.72 -4.76 3.41
C ARG A 83 24.50 -3.60 4.39
N ARG A 84 23.25 -3.30 4.73
CA ARG A 84 22.87 -2.20 5.65
C ARG A 84 23.21 -0.79 5.16
N GLU A 85 23.42 -0.62 3.86
CA GLU A 85 23.62 0.68 3.18
C GLU A 85 22.29 1.40 2.89
N MET A 86 21.17 0.76 3.21
CA MET A 86 19.80 1.26 3.04
C MET A 86 18.96 0.79 4.22
N SER A 87 18.18 1.68 4.82
CA SER A 87 17.27 1.36 5.94
C SER A 87 16.14 0.43 5.49
N ASN A 88 15.42 -0.18 6.44
CA ASN A 88 14.22 -0.96 6.13
C ASN A 88 13.17 -0.07 5.48
N PHE A 89 12.96 1.13 6.02
CA PHE A 89 12.04 2.12 5.45
C PHE A 89 12.36 2.47 3.99
N ASP A 90 13.61 2.85 3.70
CA ASP A 90 14.03 3.24 2.35
C ASP A 90 13.91 2.08 1.37
N TYR A 91 14.20 0.86 1.84
CA TYR A 91 14.07 -0.33 1.02
C TYR A 91 12.60 -0.63 0.67
N ILE A 92 11.67 -0.55 1.63
CA ILE A 92 10.24 -0.71 1.37
C ILE A 92 9.73 0.38 0.43
N MET A 93 10.17 1.64 0.60
CA MET A 93 9.83 2.72 -0.33
C MET A 93 10.32 2.45 -1.76
N ALA A 94 11.56 1.94 -1.89
CA ALA A 94 12.12 1.58 -3.19
C ALA A 94 11.35 0.43 -3.84
N LEU A 95 10.98 -0.61 -3.09
CA LEU A 95 10.14 -1.71 -3.58
C LEU A 95 8.76 -1.22 -4.04
N ASN A 96 8.10 -0.37 -3.25
CA ASN A 96 6.83 0.25 -3.61
C ASN A 96 6.95 1.01 -4.94
N THR A 97 7.98 1.85 -5.08
CA THR A 97 8.24 2.63 -6.30
C THR A 97 8.47 1.71 -7.51
N LEU A 98 9.29 0.67 -7.36
CA LEU A 98 9.55 -0.30 -8.42
C LEU A 98 8.30 -1.09 -8.82
N ALA A 99 7.42 -1.37 -7.86
CA ALA A 99 6.14 -2.05 -8.09
C ALA A 99 5.05 -1.12 -8.67
N GLY A 100 5.41 0.12 -9.01
CA GLY A 100 4.54 1.11 -9.64
C GLY A 100 3.63 1.86 -8.66
N ARG A 101 3.87 1.77 -7.35
CA ARG A 101 3.15 2.55 -6.34
C ARG A 101 3.59 4.01 -6.36
N THR A 102 2.67 4.92 -6.10
CA THR A 102 2.93 6.37 -6.16
C THR A 102 1.97 7.14 -5.26
N TYR A 103 2.39 8.31 -4.82
CA TYR A 103 1.55 9.29 -4.12
C TYR A 103 0.60 10.04 -5.07
N ASN A 104 0.86 10.03 -6.38
CA ASN A 104 0.06 10.74 -7.38
C ASN A 104 -1.23 10.00 -7.79
N ASP A 105 -1.36 8.73 -7.41
CA ASP A 105 -2.57 7.92 -7.60
C ASP A 105 -2.89 7.22 -6.28
N ILE A 106 -3.88 7.76 -5.55
CA ILE A 106 -4.29 7.25 -4.23
C ILE A 106 -4.80 5.80 -4.28
N THR A 107 -5.24 5.32 -5.45
CA THR A 107 -5.67 3.92 -5.63
C THR A 107 -4.49 2.94 -5.68
N GLN A 108 -3.26 3.47 -5.84
CA GLN A 108 -2.00 2.72 -5.91
C GLN A 108 -0.96 3.29 -4.93
N TYR A 109 -1.42 3.68 -3.73
CA TYR A 109 -0.57 4.23 -2.68
C TYR A 109 0.49 3.23 -2.20
N PRO A 110 1.67 3.71 -1.71
CA PRO A 110 2.65 2.84 -1.09
C PRO A 110 2.08 2.08 0.12
N VAL A 111 2.53 0.84 0.31
CA VAL A 111 2.07 -0.07 1.37
C VAL A 111 3.23 -0.40 2.30
N PHE A 112 2.97 -0.39 3.60
CA PHE A 112 3.91 -0.74 4.66
C PHE A 112 3.30 -1.80 5.59
N PRO A 113 4.11 -2.68 6.20
CA PRO A 113 3.60 -3.68 7.13
C PRO A 113 3.14 -3.03 8.43
N TRP A 114 2.11 -3.57 9.09
CA TRP A 114 2.08 -3.49 10.55
C TRP A 114 3.34 -4.16 11.14
N VAL A 115 3.98 -3.52 12.12
CA VAL A 115 5.21 -4.03 12.77
C VAL A 115 4.98 -4.36 14.22
N ILE A 116 4.43 -3.42 14.99
CA ILE A 116 4.11 -3.61 16.41
C ILE A 116 2.77 -4.37 16.49
N ALA A 117 2.67 -5.28 17.46
CA ALA A 117 1.46 -6.01 17.83
C ALA A 117 0.96 -5.68 19.24
N ASP A 118 1.79 -4.99 20.04
CA ASP A 118 1.46 -4.53 21.39
C ASP A 118 1.03 -3.06 21.39
N TYR A 119 -0.27 -2.85 21.56
CA TYR A 119 -0.89 -1.53 21.68
C TYR A 119 -1.60 -1.34 23.04
N GLU A 120 -1.33 -2.22 24.01
CA GLU A 120 -2.02 -2.27 25.30
C GLU A 120 -1.07 -2.04 26.49
N SER A 121 0.21 -2.43 26.38
CA SER A 121 1.17 -2.25 27.47
C SER A 121 1.50 -0.78 27.75
N GLU A 122 1.80 -0.48 29.02
CA GLU A 122 2.30 0.83 29.48
C GLU A 122 3.70 1.17 28.94
N THR A 123 4.49 0.16 28.59
CA THR A 123 5.84 0.32 28.04
C THR A 123 6.04 -0.58 26.84
N LEU A 124 6.69 -0.05 25.80
CA LEU A 124 7.00 -0.80 24.59
C LEU A 124 8.39 -1.43 24.69
N ASN A 125 8.44 -2.76 24.83
CA ASN A 125 9.71 -3.49 24.90
C ASN A 125 10.12 -4.05 23.53
N LEU A 126 11.01 -3.35 22.82
CA LEU A 126 11.50 -3.79 21.50
C LEU A 126 12.46 -4.99 21.55
N ASP A 127 12.86 -5.44 22.74
CA ASP A 127 13.63 -6.68 22.90
C ASP A 127 12.73 -7.92 23.03
N ASP A 128 11.43 -7.76 23.30
CA ASP A 128 10.48 -8.88 23.37
C ASP A 128 9.96 -9.23 21.96
N PRO A 129 10.21 -10.44 21.44
CA PRO A 129 9.64 -10.89 20.17
C PRO A 129 8.11 -10.83 20.10
N LYS A 130 7.39 -10.87 21.24
CA LYS A 130 5.93 -10.78 21.30
C LYS A 130 5.39 -9.39 20.97
N THR A 131 6.22 -8.36 21.07
CA THR A 131 5.87 -7.00 20.66
C THR A 131 5.69 -6.89 19.15
N TYR A 132 6.22 -7.84 18.37
CA TYR A 132 6.20 -7.79 16.92
C TYR A 132 5.10 -8.66 16.31
N ARG A 133 4.50 -8.14 15.24
CA ARG A 133 3.67 -8.91 14.31
C ARG A 133 4.52 -9.98 13.61
N ASP A 134 3.92 -11.15 13.38
CA ASP A 134 4.47 -12.17 12.49
C ASP A 134 4.43 -11.69 11.02
N LEU A 135 5.57 -11.18 10.55
CA LEU A 135 5.76 -10.69 9.17
C LEU A 135 5.70 -11.80 8.12
N GLY A 136 5.70 -13.07 8.52
CA GLY A 136 5.54 -14.21 7.62
C GLY A 136 4.09 -14.49 7.20
N LYS A 137 3.12 -13.80 7.82
CA LYS A 137 1.69 -14.01 7.60
C LYS A 137 1.00 -12.73 7.10
N PRO A 138 0.02 -12.81 6.19
CA PRO A 138 -0.85 -11.67 5.92
C PRO A 138 -1.66 -11.32 7.17
N VAL A 139 -2.15 -10.07 7.26
CA VAL A 139 -2.96 -9.59 8.38
C VAL A 139 -4.12 -10.54 8.70
N GLY A 140 -4.80 -11.01 7.66
CA GLY A 140 -5.90 -11.97 7.76
C GLY A 140 -5.57 -13.30 8.43
N ALA A 141 -4.29 -13.68 8.47
CA ALA A 141 -3.83 -14.97 8.99
C ALA A 141 -3.15 -14.86 10.38
N LEU A 142 -3.14 -13.68 11.00
CA LEU A 142 -2.51 -13.48 12.31
C LEU A 142 -3.25 -14.21 13.44
N THR A 143 -4.59 -14.14 13.43
CA THR A 143 -5.43 -14.72 14.47
C THR A 143 -5.93 -16.09 14.03
N LYS A 144 -5.67 -17.14 14.84
CA LYS A 144 -5.97 -18.53 14.49
C LYS A 144 -7.45 -18.78 14.19
N SER A 145 -8.35 -18.37 15.08
CA SER A 145 -9.81 -18.57 14.92
C SER A 145 -10.37 -17.84 13.70
N ARG A 146 -9.82 -16.67 13.38
CA ARG A 146 -10.16 -15.91 12.19
C ARG A 146 -9.66 -16.61 10.92
N LEU A 147 -8.44 -17.12 10.94
CA LEU A 147 -7.86 -17.86 9.83
C LEU A 147 -8.66 -19.12 9.50
N GLU A 148 -9.16 -19.84 10.51
CA GLU A 148 -10.03 -21.01 10.31
C GLU A 148 -11.27 -20.64 9.49
N ARG A 149 -11.99 -19.58 9.87
CA ARG A 149 -13.15 -19.07 9.13
C ARG A 149 -12.82 -18.63 7.70
N ILE A 150 -11.66 -18.02 7.50
CA ILE A 150 -11.19 -17.60 6.17
C ILE A 150 -10.93 -18.81 5.28
N LYS A 151 -10.31 -19.86 5.82
CA LYS A 151 -10.04 -21.11 5.09
C LYS A 151 -11.32 -21.86 4.77
N GLU A 152 -12.25 -21.97 5.72
CA GLU A 152 -13.58 -22.54 5.49
C GLU A 152 -14.30 -21.84 4.33
N ARG A 153 -14.30 -20.50 4.33
CA ARG A 153 -14.86 -19.72 3.22
C ARG A 153 -14.15 -20.00 1.90
N TYR A 154 -12.82 -20.05 1.88
CA TYR A 154 -12.04 -20.35 0.68
C TYR A 154 -12.37 -21.75 0.12
N ASP A 155 -12.42 -22.75 1.00
CA ASP A 155 -12.67 -24.14 0.64
C ASP A 155 -14.11 -24.36 0.17
N ALA A 156 -15.09 -23.71 0.81
CA ALA A 156 -16.50 -23.78 0.46
C ALA A 156 -16.90 -22.87 -0.73
N PHE A 157 -16.06 -21.92 -1.13
CA PHE A 157 -16.36 -21.04 -2.26
C PHE A 157 -16.35 -21.85 -3.56
N ASP A 158 -17.50 -21.88 -4.23
CA ASP A 158 -17.73 -22.54 -5.50
C ASP A 158 -18.57 -21.62 -6.38
N ASP A 159 -17.91 -21.01 -7.36
CA ASP A 159 -18.51 -20.08 -8.32
C ASP A 159 -17.91 -20.38 -9.70
N PRO A 160 -18.73 -20.50 -10.76
CA PRO A 160 -18.24 -20.88 -12.09
C PRO A 160 -17.37 -19.80 -12.74
N ASP A 161 -17.55 -18.53 -12.38
CA ASP A 161 -16.93 -17.38 -13.04
C ASP A 161 -15.87 -16.71 -12.14
N ILE A 162 -16.00 -16.84 -10.82
CA ILE A 162 -15.14 -16.19 -9.83
C ILE A 162 -14.15 -17.22 -9.24
N PRO A 163 -12.83 -17.02 -9.38
CA PRO A 163 -11.84 -17.89 -8.72
C PRO A 163 -11.90 -17.78 -7.19
N LYS A 164 -11.56 -18.85 -6.48
CA LYS A 164 -11.45 -18.85 -5.01
C LYS A 164 -10.49 -17.78 -4.48
N PHE A 165 -10.87 -17.15 -3.37
CA PHE A 165 -10.08 -16.11 -2.71
C PHE A 165 -10.26 -16.16 -1.18
N HIS A 166 -9.24 -15.75 -0.44
CA HIS A 166 -9.28 -15.63 1.02
C HIS A 166 -9.93 -14.31 1.44
N TYR A 167 -9.65 -13.24 0.68
CA TYR A 167 -10.02 -11.87 1.06
C TYR A 167 -10.77 -11.15 -0.07
N GLY A 168 -12.02 -10.76 0.20
CA GLY A 168 -12.82 -9.92 -0.70
C GLY A 168 -12.46 -8.43 -0.59
N SER A 169 -11.90 -8.03 0.54
CA SER A 169 -11.28 -6.72 0.77
C SER A 169 -9.78 -6.79 0.53
N HIS A 170 -9.14 -5.64 0.35
CA HIS A 170 -7.71 -5.53 0.06
C HIS A 170 -6.97 -4.76 1.16
N TYR A 171 -5.68 -5.02 1.33
CA TYR A 171 -4.85 -4.37 2.35
C TYR A 171 -4.50 -2.91 2.03
N SER A 172 -4.81 -2.43 0.83
CA SER A 172 -4.52 -1.07 0.35
C SER A 172 -5.58 -0.64 -0.66
N SER A 173 -6.19 0.50 -0.43
CA SER A 173 -7.18 1.13 -1.30
C SER A 173 -7.23 2.63 -1.01
N ALA A 174 -7.85 3.40 -1.92
CA ALA A 174 -8.05 4.84 -1.71
C ALA A 174 -8.78 5.13 -0.38
N GLY A 175 -9.83 4.35 -0.07
CA GLY A 175 -10.57 4.49 1.17
C GLY A 175 -9.71 4.26 2.43
N ILE A 176 -8.74 3.34 2.37
CA ILE A 176 -7.82 3.07 3.48
C ILE A 176 -6.85 4.23 3.70
N VAL A 177 -6.34 4.82 2.62
CA VAL A 177 -5.44 5.98 2.70
C VAL A 177 -6.18 7.18 3.29
N LEU A 178 -7.39 7.46 2.81
CA LEU A 178 -8.23 8.53 3.33
C LEU A 178 -8.68 8.28 4.78
N PHE A 179 -8.90 7.03 5.16
CA PHE A 179 -9.15 6.64 6.55
C PHE A 179 -7.98 7.03 7.45
N TYR A 180 -6.73 6.69 7.09
CA TYR A 180 -5.56 7.02 7.90
C TYR A 180 -5.22 8.51 7.92
N LEU A 181 -5.30 9.18 6.76
CA LEU A 181 -4.89 10.58 6.59
C LEU A 181 -6.02 11.59 6.81
N LEU A 182 -7.16 11.15 7.37
CA LEU A 182 -8.39 11.93 7.56
C LEU A 182 -8.17 13.34 8.14
N ARG A 183 -7.14 13.55 8.96
CA ARG A 183 -6.83 14.80 9.68
C ARG A 183 -5.97 15.79 8.90
N LEU A 184 -5.49 15.42 7.72
CA LEU A 184 -4.58 16.22 6.90
C LEU A 184 -5.24 16.62 5.59
N GLU A 185 -5.14 17.90 5.22
CA GLU A 185 -5.49 18.32 3.86
C GLU A 185 -4.39 17.90 2.86
N PRO A 186 -4.73 17.54 1.60
CA PRO A 186 -6.06 17.57 0.99
C PRO A 186 -6.95 16.32 1.29
N PHE A 187 -6.48 15.39 2.13
CA PHE A 187 -7.15 14.11 2.36
C PHE A 187 -8.45 14.26 3.14
N THR A 188 -8.55 15.23 4.04
CA THR A 188 -9.81 15.59 4.72
C THR A 188 -10.90 15.95 3.70
N SER A 189 -10.59 16.85 2.75
CA SER A 189 -11.50 17.22 1.67
C SER A 189 -11.86 16.03 0.77
N LEU A 190 -10.89 15.18 0.44
CA LEU A 190 -11.13 13.97 -0.37
C LEU A 190 -12.00 12.93 0.35
N ALA A 191 -11.79 12.73 1.65
CA ALA A 191 -12.61 11.83 2.48
C ALA A 191 -14.07 12.30 2.55
N HIS A 192 -14.26 13.61 2.71
CA HIS A 192 -15.57 14.24 2.70
C HIS A 192 -16.29 14.08 1.34
N GLN A 193 -15.55 14.25 0.23
CA GLN A 193 -16.08 14.05 -1.12
C GLN A 193 -16.44 12.59 -1.39
N LEU A 194 -15.59 11.64 -0.99
CA LEU A 194 -15.82 10.20 -1.18
C LEU A 194 -17.14 9.76 -0.52
N GLN A 195 -17.51 10.39 0.59
CA GLN A 195 -18.72 10.09 1.35
C GLN A 195 -19.92 10.99 1.01
N GLY A 196 -19.90 11.61 -0.18
CA GLY A 196 -21.04 12.36 -0.72
C GLY A 196 -21.25 13.73 -0.06
N GLY A 197 -20.17 14.37 0.39
CA GLY A 197 -20.23 15.71 0.98
C GLY A 197 -20.51 15.72 2.49
N LYS A 198 -20.14 14.65 3.19
CA LYS A 198 -20.15 14.55 4.66
C LYS A 198 -19.09 13.53 5.10
N PHE A 199 -18.67 13.55 6.36
CA PHE A 199 -17.85 12.46 6.88
C PHE A 199 -18.67 11.18 7.12
N ASP A 200 -17.97 10.04 7.16
CA ASP A 200 -18.57 8.77 7.57
C ASP A 200 -19.02 8.82 9.05
N HIS A 201 -19.76 7.81 9.52
CA HIS A 201 -20.11 7.71 10.93
C HIS A 201 -18.85 7.74 11.80
N ALA A 202 -18.88 8.56 12.85
CA ALA A 202 -17.76 8.78 13.76
C ALA A 202 -17.15 7.49 14.31
N ASP A 203 -17.97 6.46 14.57
CA ASP A 203 -17.52 5.14 15.02
C ASP A 203 -16.66 4.36 14.00
N ARG A 204 -16.81 4.67 12.70
CA ARG A 204 -16.06 4.06 11.59
C ARG A 204 -14.85 4.88 11.15
N LEU A 205 -14.72 6.13 11.60
CA LEU A 205 -13.56 6.96 11.29
C LEU A 205 -12.32 6.44 12.02
N PHE A 206 -11.14 6.71 11.47
CA PHE A 206 -9.88 6.42 12.17
C PHE A 206 -9.78 7.31 13.40
N ASN A 207 -9.96 6.75 14.59
CA ASN A 207 -10.03 7.52 15.84
C ASN A 207 -9.10 7.00 16.93
N ASP A 208 -8.58 5.79 16.83
CA ASP A 208 -7.77 5.16 17.86
C ASP A 208 -6.92 4.02 17.26
N VAL A 209 -5.60 4.07 17.47
CA VAL A 209 -4.65 3.07 16.92
C VAL A 209 -4.87 1.68 17.55
N PRO A 210 -4.96 1.51 18.89
CA PRO A 210 -5.28 0.21 19.48
C PRO A 210 -6.57 -0.42 18.94
N THR A 211 -7.63 0.39 18.79
CA THR A 211 -8.91 -0.05 18.20
C THR A 211 -8.73 -0.47 16.75
N CYS A 212 -7.94 0.27 15.96
CA CYS A 212 -7.64 -0.10 14.58
C CYS A 212 -6.89 -1.44 14.50
N TRP A 213 -5.87 -1.65 15.34
CA TRP A 213 -5.14 -2.92 15.45
C TRP A 213 -6.07 -4.08 15.82
N LYS A 214 -6.98 -3.87 16.78
CA LYS A 214 -7.99 -4.86 17.16
C LYS A 214 -8.93 -5.17 16.01
N GLY A 215 -9.34 -4.16 15.23
CA GLY A 215 -10.17 -4.31 14.04
C GLY A 215 -9.50 -5.22 13.01
N VAL A 216 -8.27 -4.89 12.59
CA VAL A 216 -7.53 -5.66 11.58
C VAL A 216 -7.14 -7.06 12.04
N THR A 217 -7.16 -7.36 13.34
CA THR A 217 -6.86 -8.70 13.88
C THR A 217 -8.11 -9.53 14.19
N SER A 218 -9.29 -8.90 14.29
CA SER A 218 -10.53 -9.57 14.70
C SER A 218 -11.59 -9.66 13.60
N ASP A 219 -11.72 -8.64 12.74
CA ASP A 219 -12.74 -8.60 11.68
C ASP A 219 -12.28 -9.39 10.44
N VAL A 220 -13.09 -10.34 9.99
CA VAL A 220 -12.81 -11.16 8.78
C VAL A 220 -12.69 -10.31 7.50
N SER A 221 -13.31 -9.14 7.46
CA SER A 221 -13.30 -8.22 6.33
C SER A 221 -12.22 -7.14 6.44
N ASP A 222 -11.58 -6.96 7.60
CA ASP A 222 -10.56 -5.93 7.79
C ASP A 222 -9.14 -6.50 7.69
N VAL A 223 -8.51 -6.34 6.52
CA VAL A 223 -7.15 -6.85 6.23
C VAL A 223 -6.16 -5.73 5.92
N LYS A 224 -6.45 -4.50 6.36
CA LYS A 224 -5.64 -3.31 6.06
C LYS A 224 -4.19 -3.46 6.54
N GLU A 225 -3.25 -3.20 5.65
CA GLU A 225 -1.86 -2.92 6.01
C GLU A 225 -1.67 -1.40 6.19
N LEU A 226 -0.51 -0.99 6.66
CA LEU A 226 -0.20 0.41 6.94
C LEU A 226 0.23 1.19 5.68
N ILE A 227 0.29 2.50 5.86
CA ILE A 227 0.89 3.46 4.93
C ILE A 227 2.25 3.95 5.48
N PRO A 228 3.15 4.47 4.63
CA PRO A 228 4.46 4.96 5.06
C PRO A 228 4.42 5.97 6.22
N GLU A 229 3.37 6.79 6.28
CA GLU A 229 3.22 7.93 7.17
C GLU A 229 3.20 7.54 8.66
N PHE A 230 2.82 6.29 8.99
CA PHE A 230 2.97 5.73 10.35
C PHE A 230 4.41 5.76 10.89
N TYR A 231 5.40 5.88 10.01
CA TYR A 231 6.82 5.79 10.33
C TYR A 231 7.58 7.12 10.20
N TYR A 232 6.89 8.21 9.85
CA TYR A 232 7.54 9.52 9.76
C TYR A 232 6.64 10.76 9.94
N LEU A 233 5.29 10.65 9.99
CA LEU A 233 4.38 11.79 9.93
C LEU A 233 3.44 11.86 11.15
N PRO A 234 3.88 12.42 12.29
CA PRO A 234 3.06 12.51 13.51
C PRO A 234 1.79 13.35 13.35
N GLU A 235 1.78 14.32 12.43
CA GLU A 235 0.67 15.23 12.18
C GLU A 235 -0.61 14.48 11.77
N MET A 236 -0.50 13.28 11.17
CA MET A 236 -1.68 12.51 10.77
C MET A 236 -2.54 12.04 11.96
N PHE A 237 -1.99 12.02 13.17
CA PHE A 237 -2.71 11.65 14.40
C PHE A 237 -3.30 12.86 15.14
N VAL A 238 -2.99 14.08 14.70
CA VAL A 238 -3.36 15.31 15.40
C VAL A 238 -4.35 16.12 14.56
N ASN A 239 -5.53 16.43 15.11
CA ASN A 239 -6.51 17.29 14.44
C ASN A 239 -6.13 18.78 14.59
N VAL A 240 -5.03 19.20 13.97
CA VAL A 240 -4.54 20.58 14.04
C VAL A 240 -5.51 21.60 13.43
N ASN A 241 -6.37 21.14 12.50
CA ASN A 241 -7.33 21.97 11.79
C ASN A 241 -8.66 22.13 12.54
N ASN A 242 -8.82 21.51 13.72
CA ASN A 242 -10.06 21.51 14.50
C ASN A 242 -11.30 21.10 13.67
N VAL A 243 -11.14 20.12 12.78
CA VAL A 243 -12.23 19.60 11.95
C VAL A 243 -13.23 18.86 12.85
N ASP A 244 -14.52 19.11 12.63
CA ASP A 244 -15.59 18.36 13.29
C ASP A 244 -15.81 17.02 12.59
N PHE A 245 -15.33 15.94 13.23
CA PHE A 245 -15.52 14.57 12.77
C PHE A 245 -16.75 13.89 13.41
N GLY A 246 -17.56 14.64 14.16
CA GLY A 246 -18.75 14.16 14.83
C GLY A 246 -18.48 13.40 16.14
N VAL A 247 -19.54 12.79 16.65
CA VAL A 247 -19.58 12.12 17.96
C VAL A 247 -19.87 10.64 17.79
N LYS A 248 -19.08 9.79 18.44
CA LYS A 248 -19.26 8.33 18.44
C LYS A 248 -20.56 7.97 19.13
N GLN A 249 -21.44 7.23 18.45
CA GLN A 249 -22.69 6.72 19.02
C GLN A 249 -22.41 5.71 20.13
N SER A 250 -21.34 4.93 20.01
CA SER A 250 -20.98 3.89 20.99
C SER A 250 -20.53 4.42 22.35
N THR A 251 -19.98 5.63 22.41
CA THR A 251 -19.31 6.16 23.62
C THR A 251 -19.71 7.59 23.98
N GLY A 252 -20.39 8.31 23.09
CA GLY A 252 -20.70 9.74 23.25
C GLY A 252 -19.48 10.66 23.12
N ARG A 253 -18.30 10.14 22.78
CA ARG A 253 -17.06 10.93 22.64
C ARG A 253 -16.92 11.54 21.25
N THR A 254 -16.53 12.81 21.20
CA THR A 254 -16.17 13.49 19.95
C THR A 254 -14.91 12.87 19.35
N VAL A 255 -14.90 12.67 18.03
CA VAL A 255 -13.70 12.27 17.30
C VAL A 255 -12.83 13.51 17.09
N ASN A 256 -11.62 13.48 17.65
CA ASN A 256 -10.66 14.59 17.57
C ASN A 256 -9.25 14.06 17.23
N HIS A 257 -8.25 14.27 18.08
CA HIS A 257 -6.95 13.58 17.98
C HIS A 257 -7.16 12.06 17.96
N CYS A 258 -6.29 11.35 17.25
CA CYS A 258 -6.29 9.90 17.24
C CYS A 258 -5.79 9.39 18.61
N GLY A 259 -6.50 8.44 19.21
CA GLY A 259 -6.05 7.74 20.40
C GLY A 259 -4.78 6.92 20.11
N LEU A 260 -3.83 7.00 21.03
CA LEU A 260 -2.52 6.36 20.94
C LEU A 260 -2.39 5.29 22.03
N PRO A 261 -1.52 4.27 21.84
CA PRO A 261 -1.27 3.27 22.87
C PRO A 261 -0.63 3.89 24.12
N PRO A 262 -0.79 3.27 25.32
CA PRO A 262 -0.31 3.83 26.58
C PRO A 262 1.19 4.13 26.60
N TRP A 263 1.98 3.33 25.90
CA TRP A 263 3.42 3.52 25.79
C TRP A 263 3.85 4.73 24.96
N ALA A 264 2.95 5.44 24.28
CA ALA A 264 3.26 6.64 23.50
C ALA A 264 2.78 7.91 24.23
N ALA A 265 3.72 8.79 24.57
CA ALA A 265 3.39 10.05 25.25
C ALA A 265 2.60 11.00 24.36
N ASP A 266 2.94 11.04 23.07
CA ASP A 266 2.28 11.85 22.05
C ASP A 266 2.50 11.24 20.65
N ALA A 267 1.98 11.91 19.61
CA ALA A 267 2.09 11.44 18.23
C ALA A 267 3.55 11.37 17.73
N PHE A 268 4.43 12.26 18.21
CA PHE A 268 5.83 12.27 17.83
C PHE A 268 6.57 11.08 18.42
N ASP A 269 6.36 10.81 19.71
CA ASP A 269 6.89 9.62 20.40
C ASP A 269 6.34 8.32 19.78
N PHE A 270 5.05 8.28 19.45
CA PHE A 270 4.44 7.16 18.73
C PHE A 270 5.15 6.86 17.41
N VAL A 271 5.31 7.87 16.54
CA VAL A 271 5.96 7.71 15.24
C VAL A 271 7.44 7.34 15.39
N THR A 272 8.14 7.95 16.36
CA THR A 272 9.54 7.65 16.66
C THR A 272 9.71 6.18 17.06
N LYS A 273 8.86 5.67 17.95
CA LYS A 273 8.87 4.26 18.38
C LYS A 273 8.48 3.31 17.26
N ASN A 274 7.53 3.68 16.38
CA ASN A 274 7.23 2.89 15.18
C ASN A 274 8.44 2.81 14.24
N ARG A 275 9.14 3.92 14.02
CA ARG A 275 10.36 3.93 13.20
C ARG A 275 11.47 3.08 13.83
N ALA A 276 11.67 3.18 15.14
CA ALA A 276 12.62 2.34 15.87
C ALA A 276 12.27 0.84 15.75
N ALA A 277 10.99 0.49 15.88
CA ALA A 277 10.52 -0.88 15.71
C ALA A 277 10.76 -1.39 14.28
N LEU A 278 10.44 -0.59 13.26
CA LEU A 278 10.67 -0.92 11.84
C LEU A 278 12.15 -1.17 11.54
N GLU A 279 13.05 -0.39 12.13
CA GLU A 279 14.50 -0.52 11.92
C GLU A 279 15.18 -1.54 12.85
N SER A 280 14.42 -2.18 13.75
CA SER A 280 14.96 -3.16 14.71
C SER A 280 15.59 -4.38 14.03
N GLU A 281 16.47 -5.08 14.77
CA GLU A 281 17.05 -6.36 14.35
C GLU A 281 15.99 -7.45 14.19
N HIS A 282 14.90 -7.38 14.94
CA HIS A 282 13.78 -8.31 14.76
C HIS A 282 13.19 -8.15 13.36
N VAL A 283 12.82 -6.92 12.96
CA VAL A 283 12.24 -6.67 11.64
C VAL A 283 13.24 -6.93 10.54
N SER A 284 14.48 -6.46 10.65
CA SER A 284 15.53 -6.70 9.66
C SER A 284 15.68 -8.18 9.31
N ARG A 285 15.65 -9.06 10.32
CA ARG A 285 15.76 -10.51 10.13
C ARG A 285 14.55 -11.17 9.48
N HIS A 286 13.36 -10.54 9.48
CA HIS A 286 12.09 -11.15 9.05
C HIS A 286 11.36 -10.40 7.92
N LEU A 287 11.73 -9.16 7.60
CA LEU A 287 11.03 -8.30 6.64
C LEU A 287 10.92 -8.91 5.23
N HIS A 288 11.91 -9.69 4.81
CA HIS A 288 11.90 -10.45 3.56
C HIS A 288 10.68 -11.37 3.42
N LEU A 289 10.13 -11.89 4.53
CA LEU A 289 8.93 -12.73 4.52
C LEU A 289 7.66 -11.94 4.19
N TRP A 290 7.56 -10.70 4.67
CA TRP A 290 6.44 -9.81 4.31
C TRP A 290 6.57 -9.35 2.87
N ILE A 291 7.79 -9.06 2.42
CA ILE A 291 8.07 -8.72 1.02
C ILE A 291 7.64 -9.86 0.09
N ASP A 292 7.86 -11.13 0.49
CA ASP A 292 7.39 -12.29 -0.29
C ASP A 292 5.87 -12.31 -0.48
N LEU A 293 5.10 -11.85 0.51
CA LEU A 293 3.63 -11.76 0.44
C LEU A 293 3.17 -10.63 -0.47
N VAL A 294 3.78 -9.45 -0.37
CA VAL A 294 3.29 -8.23 -1.02
C VAL A 294 3.87 -8.04 -2.42
N PHE A 295 5.16 -8.31 -2.63
CA PHE A 295 5.87 -8.06 -3.89
C PHE A 295 6.52 -9.32 -4.49
N GLY A 296 6.68 -10.39 -3.70
CA GLY A 296 7.46 -11.55 -4.07
C GLY A 296 6.62 -12.77 -4.47
N TYR A 297 7.21 -13.96 -4.26
CA TYR A 297 6.69 -15.20 -4.84
C TYR A 297 5.41 -15.72 -4.17
N LYS A 298 5.06 -15.26 -2.96
CA LYS A 298 3.81 -15.62 -2.25
C LYS A 298 2.65 -14.68 -2.57
N GLN A 299 2.82 -13.74 -3.50
CA GLN A 299 1.73 -12.85 -3.95
C GLN A 299 0.67 -13.60 -4.77
N ARG A 300 1.07 -14.63 -5.54
CA ARG A 300 0.19 -15.35 -6.47
C ARG A 300 0.47 -16.87 -6.49
N GLY A 301 -0.45 -17.61 -7.12
CA GLY A 301 -0.31 -19.04 -7.40
C GLY A 301 -0.31 -19.93 -6.14
N PRO A 302 0.19 -21.17 -6.23
CA PRO A 302 0.14 -22.12 -5.12
C PRO A 302 0.84 -21.65 -3.85
N ALA A 303 1.88 -20.80 -3.98
CA ALA A 303 2.57 -20.22 -2.84
C ALA A 303 1.67 -19.23 -2.07
N ALA A 304 0.85 -18.43 -2.77
CA ALA A 304 -0.13 -17.56 -2.14
C ALA A 304 -1.23 -18.36 -1.42
N VAL A 305 -1.71 -19.45 -2.02
CA VAL A 305 -2.71 -20.33 -1.39
C VAL A 305 -2.16 -20.90 -0.09
N ARG A 306 -0.94 -21.47 -0.10
CA ARG A 306 -0.30 -22.00 1.12
C ARG A 306 -0.05 -20.93 2.19
N ALA A 307 0.17 -19.69 1.78
CA ALA A 307 0.35 -18.56 2.68
C ALA A 307 -0.98 -17.91 3.14
N ASN A 308 -2.12 -18.39 2.64
CA ASN A 308 -3.45 -17.79 2.85
C ASN A 308 -3.52 -16.34 2.35
N ASN A 309 -2.89 -16.04 1.21
CA ASN A 309 -2.63 -14.68 0.71
C ASN A 309 -3.27 -14.43 -0.67
N VAL A 310 -4.48 -14.95 -0.89
CA VAL A 310 -5.20 -14.78 -2.18
C VAL A 310 -6.31 -13.74 -2.00
N PHE A 311 -6.20 -12.64 -2.74
CA PHE A 311 -7.19 -11.57 -2.78
C PHE A 311 -8.18 -11.79 -3.91
N TYR A 312 -9.22 -10.95 -3.97
CA TYR A 312 -10.20 -10.99 -5.04
C TYR A 312 -9.53 -10.82 -6.42
N TYR A 313 -9.98 -11.58 -7.42
CA TYR A 313 -9.25 -11.73 -8.69
C TYR A 313 -9.07 -10.40 -9.45
N LEU A 314 -10.00 -9.46 -9.32
CA LEU A 314 -9.94 -8.13 -9.94
C LEU A 314 -8.84 -7.22 -9.38
N THR A 315 -8.25 -7.56 -8.24
CA THR A 315 -7.16 -6.77 -7.64
C THR A 315 -5.82 -6.99 -8.36
N TYR A 316 -5.73 -8.03 -9.18
CA TYR A 316 -4.49 -8.48 -9.80
C TYR A 316 -4.38 -8.03 -11.26
N GLU A 317 -3.25 -7.41 -11.59
CA GLU A 317 -2.88 -7.13 -12.99
C GLU A 317 -2.94 -8.39 -13.85
N GLY A 318 -3.48 -8.25 -15.07
CA GLY A 318 -3.58 -9.30 -16.09
C GLY A 318 -4.82 -10.19 -15.99
N ASN A 319 -5.62 -10.06 -14.92
CA ASN A 319 -6.81 -10.90 -14.73
C ASN A 319 -8.05 -10.39 -15.48
N VAL A 320 -8.05 -9.12 -15.91
CA VAL A 320 -9.11 -8.55 -16.76
C VAL A 320 -8.50 -7.78 -17.90
N ASP A 321 -8.95 -8.09 -19.11
CA ASP A 321 -8.71 -7.28 -20.29
C ASP A 321 -9.82 -6.23 -20.43
N MET A 322 -9.58 -5.03 -19.92
CA MET A 322 -10.54 -3.93 -20.01
C MET A 322 -10.75 -3.43 -21.44
N GLU A 323 -9.85 -3.71 -22.37
CA GLU A 323 -10.02 -3.31 -23.79
C GLU A 323 -10.98 -4.27 -24.51
N ALA A 324 -11.13 -5.50 -24.02
CA ALA A 324 -12.08 -6.47 -24.53
C ALA A 324 -13.54 -6.25 -24.06
N ILE A 325 -13.76 -5.42 -23.03
CA ILE A 325 -15.11 -5.15 -22.49
C ILE A 325 -15.81 -4.11 -23.38
N THR A 326 -16.79 -4.56 -24.16
CA THR A 326 -17.55 -3.70 -25.08
C THR A 326 -18.79 -3.05 -24.44
N ASP A 327 -19.37 -3.68 -23.41
CA ASP A 327 -20.50 -3.11 -22.67
C ASP A 327 -20.00 -1.96 -21.77
N PRO A 328 -20.46 -0.71 -21.99
CA PRO A 328 -20.07 0.45 -21.18
C PRO A 328 -20.41 0.30 -19.70
N THR A 329 -21.51 -0.41 -19.38
CA THR A 329 -21.96 -0.60 -17.99
C THR A 329 -21.00 -1.52 -17.26
N LEU A 330 -20.70 -2.68 -17.84
CA LEU A 330 -19.72 -3.62 -17.30
C LEU A 330 -18.32 -3.00 -17.21
N LEU A 331 -17.90 -2.22 -18.22
CA LEU A 331 -16.62 -1.53 -18.21
C LEU A 331 -16.53 -0.55 -17.03
N LYS A 332 -17.56 0.27 -16.82
CA LYS A 332 -17.61 1.23 -15.73
C LYS A 332 -17.63 0.53 -14.37
N ALA A 333 -18.46 -0.50 -14.20
CA ALA A 333 -18.51 -1.28 -12.97
C ALA A 333 -17.15 -1.92 -12.63
N THR A 334 -16.46 -2.46 -13.64
CA THR A 334 -15.13 -3.06 -13.47
C THR A 334 -14.08 -2.01 -13.09
N GLN A 335 -14.11 -0.84 -13.73
CA GLN A 335 -13.23 0.28 -13.38
C GLN A 335 -13.45 0.74 -11.94
N ASP A 336 -14.70 0.90 -11.53
CA ASP A 336 -15.05 1.34 -10.17
C ASP A 336 -14.66 0.29 -9.13
N GLN A 337 -14.79 -1.00 -9.46
CA GLN A 337 -14.34 -2.08 -8.59
C GLN A 337 -12.81 -2.04 -8.38
N ILE A 338 -12.04 -1.87 -9.46
CA ILE A 338 -10.57 -1.77 -9.38
C ILE A 338 -10.14 -0.50 -8.62
N ALA A 339 -10.79 0.63 -8.88
CA ALA A 339 -10.45 1.92 -8.27
C ALA A 339 -10.67 1.92 -6.75
N ASN A 340 -11.75 1.30 -6.27
CA ASN A 340 -12.20 1.44 -4.88
C ASN A 340 -11.82 0.25 -3.99
N PHE A 341 -11.71 -0.96 -4.54
CA PHE A 341 -11.53 -2.19 -3.75
C PHE A 341 -10.10 -2.74 -3.76
N GLY A 342 -9.15 -1.94 -4.26
CA GLY A 342 -7.72 -2.16 -4.10
C GLY A 342 -7.05 -2.80 -5.31
N GLN A 343 -5.77 -2.47 -5.46
CA GLN A 343 -4.92 -2.96 -6.54
C GLN A 343 -3.68 -3.59 -5.90
N THR A 344 -3.38 -4.85 -6.22
CA THR A 344 -2.16 -5.54 -5.80
C THR A 344 -0.94 -4.93 -6.53
N PRO A 345 0.20 -4.66 -5.85
CA PRO A 345 1.39 -4.12 -6.51
C PRO A 345 1.90 -5.09 -7.59
N SER A 346 2.66 -4.60 -8.58
CA SER A 346 3.31 -5.52 -9.52
C SER A 346 4.26 -6.46 -8.77
N GLN A 347 4.24 -7.74 -9.13
CA GLN A 347 5.17 -8.72 -8.61
C GLN A 347 6.59 -8.39 -9.10
N LEU A 348 7.54 -8.28 -8.17
CA LEU A 348 8.94 -7.92 -8.45
C LEU A 348 9.85 -9.14 -8.62
N THR A 349 9.49 -10.27 -8.00
CA THR A 349 10.27 -11.51 -8.09
C THR A 349 9.40 -12.73 -7.86
N ARG A 350 9.76 -13.84 -8.51
CA ARG A 350 9.18 -15.18 -8.30
C ARG A 350 10.04 -16.09 -7.44
N LYS A 351 11.17 -15.58 -6.94
CA LYS A 351 12.07 -16.28 -6.03
C LYS A 351 11.86 -15.78 -4.59
N PRO A 352 12.16 -16.60 -3.56
CA PRO A 352 12.19 -16.14 -2.18
C PRO A 352 13.09 -14.91 -2.03
N HIS A 353 12.59 -13.90 -1.32
CA HIS A 353 13.34 -12.69 -1.09
C HIS A 353 14.55 -12.96 -0.17
N PRO A 354 15.75 -12.44 -0.50
CA PRO A 354 16.92 -12.60 0.36
C PRO A 354 16.67 -12.05 1.77
N ARG A 355 17.16 -12.74 2.78
CA ARG A 355 17.17 -12.27 4.17
C ARG A 355 18.26 -11.20 4.35
N ARG A 356 17.95 -10.11 5.03
CA ARG A 356 18.95 -9.14 5.49
C ARG A 356 19.74 -9.78 6.64
N MET A 357 21.07 -9.81 6.49
CA MET A 357 21.97 -10.44 7.46
C MET A 357 22.15 -9.59 8.72
#